data_AF-A0A8X6YQV3-F1
#
_entry.id   AF-A0A8X6YQV3-F1
#
_cell.length_a   1.000
_cell.length_b   1.000
_cell.length_c   1.000
_cell.angle_alpha   90.00
_cell.angle_beta   90.00
_cell.angle_gamma   90.00
#
_symmetry.space_group_name_H-M   'P 1'
#
loop_
_entity.id
_entity.type
_entity.pdbx_description
1 polymer ?
#
loop_
_entity_poly.entity_id
_entity_poly.type
_entity_poly.pdbx_seq_one_letter_code
_entity_poly.pdbx_strand_id
1 'polypeptide(L)'
;MAKGTESTLKLSKVFGYQQAVKGSLGFSKTYGLTSITGKKGIHYKLGSNQQAFTSIPEENKITAVGFGADDLLIIASKGKRGAIAVFNFRNNDKKILPVAEKIISDSFVWVSFSENNERIGAQGGSPDWGFALWLWETRRLEIVFHPFRMEPGSKVYKFAFNPSDSRYIAAVGKHFLRCYFFKGEQRIQETALHEQERSNQTFHSAAWIPNSRLVMVGTSGGNILVLENMHLVRQVSITEELTRFQSSPNFDDQNVSCIVLTSDGFLCSHGTSSVLWFEENFKLHKVLSDEFNAGHPKLVAVPETIDAVCELIKKDRHVTYREIRVSSYISLTSIVKVLREYLAVKNLFSLNPANLTNSQKEAHVDWCKEMSI
;
A
#
# COMPACT_ATOMS: atom_id res chain seq x y z
N MET A 1 -10.79 -13.11 51.62
CA MET A 1 -9.87 -12.48 50.65
C MET A 1 -10.09 -13.13 49.29
N ALA A 2 -10.89 -12.49 48.43
CA ALA A 2 -11.07 -12.96 47.06
C ALA A 2 -9.83 -12.54 46.25
N LYS A 3 -9.12 -13.50 45.65
CA LYS A 3 -8.06 -13.24 44.67
C LYS A 3 -8.66 -12.40 43.55
N GLY A 4 -8.23 -11.15 43.43
CA GLY A 4 -8.58 -10.30 42.30
C GLY A 4 -8.18 -11.02 41.01
N THR A 5 -9.15 -11.20 40.11
CA THR A 5 -8.92 -11.69 38.76
C THR A 5 -8.00 -10.70 38.05
N GLU A 6 -6.76 -11.13 37.77
CA GLU A 6 -5.82 -10.34 36.95
C GLU A 6 -6.44 -10.11 35.57
N SER A 7 -6.78 -8.86 35.27
CA SER A 7 -7.28 -8.45 33.98
C SER A 7 -6.10 -8.40 32.99
N THR A 8 -6.10 -9.32 32.03
CA THR A 8 -5.09 -9.34 30.96
C THR A 8 -5.54 -8.47 29.79
N LEU A 9 -4.68 -7.53 29.39
CA LEU A 9 -4.93 -6.69 28.22
C LEU A 9 -4.86 -7.54 26.96
N LYS A 10 -5.92 -7.51 26.14
CA LYS A 10 -5.98 -8.18 24.85
C LYS A 10 -6.11 -7.16 23.73
N LEU A 11 -5.28 -7.32 22.70
CA LEU A 11 -5.37 -6.51 21.48
C LEU A 11 -6.76 -6.72 20.83
N SER A 12 -7.49 -5.64 20.63
CA SER A 12 -8.86 -5.67 20.09
C SER A 12 -8.95 -5.13 18.67
N LYS A 13 -8.30 -4.00 18.39
CA LYS A 13 -8.29 -3.34 17.09
C LYS A 13 -6.93 -2.72 16.81
N VAL A 14 -6.49 -2.86 15.57
CA VAL A 14 -5.36 -2.11 14.99
C VAL A 14 -5.90 -1.22 13.89
N PHE A 15 -5.44 0.03 13.89
CA PHE A 15 -5.75 1.04 12.88
C PHE A 15 -4.48 1.46 12.17
N GLY A 16 -4.59 1.73 10.88
CA GLY A 16 -3.48 2.13 10.04
C GLY A 16 -2.81 0.96 9.31
N TYR A 17 -1.93 1.32 8.39
CA TYR A 17 -1.20 0.41 7.51
C TYR A 17 0.27 0.83 7.45
N GLN A 18 1.18 -0.13 7.60
CA GLN A 18 2.61 0.13 7.57
C GLN A 18 3.19 -0.13 6.17
N GLN A 19 3.62 0.94 5.48
CA GLN A 19 4.22 0.84 4.14
C GLN A 19 5.68 0.34 4.14
N ALA A 20 6.28 0.15 5.31
CA ALA A 20 7.69 -0.24 5.44
C ALA A 20 7.96 -1.68 4.99
N VAL A 21 6.98 -2.58 5.16
CA VAL A 21 7.04 -3.96 4.69
C VAL A 21 6.45 -4.02 3.29
N LYS A 22 7.20 -4.54 2.31
CA LYS A 22 6.69 -4.68 0.93
C LYS A 22 5.73 -5.85 0.82
N GLY A 23 4.69 -5.70 0.01
CA GLY A 23 3.69 -6.76 -0.19
C GLY A 23 2.82 -7.06 1.04
N SER A 24 2.77 -6.17 2.04
CA SER A 24 2.12 -6.42 3.33
C SER A 24 0.60 -6.49 3.31
N LEU A 25 -0.05 -6.44 2.15
CA LEU A 25 -1.49 -6.59 2.00
C LEU A 25 -1.77 -7.71 1.00
N GLY A 26 -2.68 -8.61 1.37
CA GLY A 26 -3.11 -9.69 0.48
C GLY A 26 -4.45 -10.28 0.89
N PHE A 27 -5.01 -11.07 0.00
CA PHE A 27 -6.26 -11.77 0.25
C PHE A 27 -6.00 -13.19 0.73
N SER A 28 -6.81 -13.65 1.68
CA SER A 28 -6.84 -15.03 2.16
C SER A 28 -8.27 -15.54 2.04
N LYS A 29 -8.45 -16.78 1.59
CA LYS A 29 -9.77 -17.42 1.52
C LYS A 29 -10.44 -17.52 2.88
N THR A 30 -9.66 -17.77 3.94
CA THR A 30 -10.19 -17.97 5.30
C THR A 30 -10.49 -16.65 6.01
N TYR A 31 -9.66 -15.63 5.79
CA TYR A 31 -9.73 -14.38 6.54
C TYR A 31 -10.29 -13.19 5.76
N GLY A 32 -10.45 -13.30 4.44
CA GLY A 32 -10.78 -12.18 3.56
C GLY A 32 -9.53 -11.35 3.29
N LEU A 33 -9.33 -10.27 4.05
CA LEU A 33 -8.19 -9.37 3.87
C LEU A 33 -7.17 -9.57 4.99
N THR A 34 -5.91 -9.84 4.65
CA THR A 34 -4.83 -9.96 5.62
C THR A 34 -3.77 -8.89 5.38
N SER A 35 -3.37 -8.22 6.46
CA SER A 35 -2.31 -7.22 6.46
C SER A 35 -1.23 -7.59 7.47
N ILE A 36 0.02 -7.25 7.18
CA ILE A 36 1.13 -7.41 8.12
C ILE A 36 1.53 -6.04 8.67
N THR A 37 1.56 -5.91 9.99
CA THR A 37 2.08 -4.71 10.67
C THR A 37 3.02 -5.15 11.80
N GLY A 38 4.27 -4.71 11.72
CA GLY A 38 5.34 -5.23 12.58
C GLY A 38 5.45 -6.76 12.48
N LYS A 39 5.27 -7.45 13.61
CA LYS A 39 5.33 -8.93 13.72
C LYS A 39 3.94 -9.55 13.97
N LYS A 40 2.88 -8.88 13.52
CA LYS A 40 1.50 -9.33 13.65
C LYS A 40 0.85 -9.41 12.28
N GLY A 41 0.21 -10.55 12.01
CA GLY A 41 -0.79 -10.68 10.96
C GLY A 41 -2.13 -10.18 11.48
N ILE A 42 -2.72 -9.22 10.78
CA ILE A 42 -4.03 -8.64 11.05
C ILE A 42 -4.98 -9.16 9.98
N HIS A 43 -6.02 -9.87 10.42
CA HIS A 43 -6.97 -10.57 9.57
C HIS A 43 -8.32 -9.86 9.67
N TYR A 44 -8.75 -9.20 8.61
CA TYR A 44 -9.99 -8.45 8.50
C TYR A 44 -11.08 -9.28 7.81
N LYS A 45 -12.05 -9.73 8.59
CA LYS A 45 -13.23 -10.42 8.06
C LYS A 45 -14.21 -9.40 7.48
N LEU A 46 -14.20 -9.26 6.15
CA LEU A 46 -14.99 -8.25 5.43
C LEU A 46 -16.50 -8.32 5.76
N GLY A 47 -17.07 -9.52 5.93
CA GLY A 47 -18.50 -9.68 6.21
C GLY A 47 -18.94 -9.33 7.65
N SER A 48 -18.05 -9.47 8.64
CA SER A 48 -18.40 -9.22 10.05
C SER A 48 -17.72 -7.99 10.66
N ASN A 49 -16.86 -7.31 9.89
CA ASN A 49 -16.04 -6.18 10.33
C ASN A 49 -15.24 -6.45 11.62
N GLN A 50 -14.81 -7.71 11.80
CA GLN A 50 -14.00 -8.15 12.93
C GLN A 50 -12.54 -8.33 12.54
N GLN A 51 -11.64 -8.06 13.49
CA GLN A 51 -10.22 -8.33 13.36
C GLN A 51 -9.82 -9.56 14.16
N ALA A 52 -9.01 -10.43 13.56
CA ALA A 52 -8.26 -11.45 14.27
C ALA A 52 -6.75 -11.19 14.11
N PHE A 53 -5.96 -11.69 15.06
CA PHE A 53 -4.53 -11.39 15.13
C PHE A 53 -3.72 -12.66 15.28
N THR A 54 -2.68 -12.81 14.47
CA THR A 54 -1.71 -13.92 14.55
C THR A 54 -0.32 -13.37 14.78
N SER A 55 0.44 -13.97 15.70
CA SER A 55 1.84 -13.62 15.93
C SER A 55 2.71 -14.28 14.87
N ILE A 56 3.57 -13.50 14.22
CA ILE A 56 4.53 -14.03 13.25
C ILE A 56 5.81 -14.39 14.01
N PRO A 57 6.26 -15.66 13.99
CA PRO A 57 7.43 -16.11 14.72
C PRO A 57 8.73 -15.74 13.97
N GLU A 58 8.98 -14.45 13.78
CA GLU A 58 10.18 -13.91 13.15
C GLU A 58 10.96 -13.02 14.12
N GLU A 59 12.23 -13.32 14.32
CA GLU A 59 13.11 -12.55 15.22
C GLU A 59 13.64 -11.32 14.51
N ASN A 60 14.03 -11.48 13.25
CA ASN A 60 14.62 -10.44 12.44
C ASN A 60 13.59 -9.43 11.93
N LYS A 61 14.07 -8.30 11.42
CA LYS A 61 13.21 -7.28 10.79
C LYS A 61 12.64 -7.84 9.48
N ILE A 62 11.32 -7.86 9.37
CA ILE A 62 10.62 -8.24 8.13
C ILE A 62 10.77 -7.11 7.11
N THR A 63 11.15 -7.45 5.88
CA THR A 63 11.39 -6.49 4.77
C THR A 63 10.36 -6.60 3.67
N ALA A 64 9.92 -7.83 3.36
CA ALA A 64 8.85 -8.09 2.41
C ALA A 64 8.05 -9.32 2.85
N VAL A 65 6.81 -9.39 2.40
CA VAL A 65 5.95 -10.57 2.56
C VAL A 65 5.19 -10.83 1.27
N GLY A 66 4.73 -12.07 1.10
CA GLY A 66 3.92 -12.50 -0.02
C GLY A 66 2.86 -13.50 0.45
N PHE A 67 1.67 -13.42 -0.11
CA PHE A 67 0.56 -14.30 0.26
C PHE A 67 0.40 -15.39 -0.79
N GLY A 68 0.17 -16.62 -0.33
CA GLY A 68 -0.12 -17.79 -1.17
C GLY A 68 -1.49 -18.36 -0.86
N ALA A 69 -1.82 -19.49 -1.50
CA ALA A 69 -3.01 -20.25 -1.14
C ALA A 69 -2.93 -20.79 0.30
N ASP A 70 -4.08 -21.23 0.82
CA ASP A 70 -4.19 -21.95 2.11
C ASP A 70 -3.54 -21.25 3.31
N ASP A 71 -3.68 -19.92 3.34
CA ASP A 71 -3.17 -19.05 4.40
C ASP A 71 -1.64 -19.13 4.57
N LEU A 72 -0.94 -19.42 3.47
CA LEU A 72 0.51 -19.37 3.41
C LEU A 72 1.01 -17.92 3.27
N LEU A 73 2.09 -17.63 3.99
CA LEU A 73 2.78 -16.36 4.01
C LEU A 73 4.28 -16.59 3.78
N ILE A 74 4.83 -15.96 2.75
CA ILE A 74 6.28 -15.80 2.60
C ILE A 74 6.71 -14.64 3.50
N ILE A 75 7.77 -14.85 4.27
CA ILE A 75 8.40 -13.85 5.11
C ILE A 75 9.83 -13.68 4.62
N ALA A 76 10.17 -12.50 4.13
CA ALA A 76 11.54 -12.08 3.94
C ALA A 76 12.02 -11.30 5.16
N SER A 77 13.13 -11.73 5.76
CA SER A 77 13.73 -11.06 6.90
C SER A 77 15.17 -10.64 6.65
N LYS A 78 15.54 -9.49 7.21
CA LYS A 78 16.87 -8.92 7.14
C LYS A 78 17.81 -9.62 8.12
N GLY A 79 18.99 -10.01 7.68
CA GLY A 79 19.99 -10.68 8.53
C GLY A 79 21.41 -10.50 8.01
N LYS A 80 22.39 -11.23 8.57
CA LYS A 80 23.76 -11.29 7.99
C LYS A 80 23.72 -11.76 6.54
N ARG A 81 22.80 -12.69 6.26
CA ARG A 81 22.31 -13.05 4.94
C ARG A 81 20.79 -12.96 5.02
N GLY A 82 20.14 -12.36 4.02
CA GLY A 82 18.68 -12.31 3.99
C GLY A 82 18.10 -13.73 4.07
N ALA A 83 16.98 -13.89 4.77
CA ALA A 83 16.33 -15.19 4.94
C ALA A 83 14.91 -15.17 4.38
N ILE A 84 14.49 -16.32 3.82
CA ILE A 84 13.13 -16.57 3.36
C ILE A 84 12.54 -17.71 4.18
N ALA A 85 11.37 -17.47 4.76
CA ALA A 85 10.58 -18.48 5.45
C ALA A 85 9.14 -18.50 4.90
N VAL A 86 8.51 -19.67 4.99
CA VAL A 86 7.09 -19.88 4.73
C VAL A 86 6.41 -20.13 6.06
N PHE A 87 5.39 -19.35 6.37
CA PHE A 87 4.57 -19.47 7.56
C PHE A 87 3.13 -19.77 7.17
N ASN A 88 2.49 -20.71 7.86
CA ASN A 88 1.08 -21.03 7.64
C ASN A 88 0.24 -20.52 8.83
N PHE A 89 -0.70 -19.61 8.58
CA PHE A 89 -1.52 -19.03 9.65
C PHE A 89 -2.47 -20.03 10.33
N ARG A 90 -2.82 -21.13 9.66
CA ARG A 90 -3.80 -22.11 10.16
C ARG A 90 -3.22 -23.03 11.22
N ASN A 91 -2.02 -23.54 11.00
CA ASN A 91 -1.36 -24.49 11.90
C ASN A 91 -0.15 -23.90 12.65
N ASN A 92 0.20 -22.63 12.38
CA ASN A 92 1.37 -21.95 12.92
C ASN A 92 2.71 -22.64 12.61
N ASP A 93 2.78 -23.40 11.52
CA ASP A 93 4.01 -24.03 11.05
C ASP A 93 4.88 -22.99 10.31
N LYS A 94 6.19 -23.01 10.60
CA LYS A 94 7.19 -22.15 9.96
C LYS A 94 8.30 -23.01 9.37
N LYS A 95 8.52 -22.88 8.07
CA LYS A 95 9.58 -23.56 7.31
C LYS A 95 10.56 -22.55 6.74
N ILE A 96 11.84 -22.69 7.07
CA ILE A 96 12.91 -21.85 6.50
C ILE A 96 13.42 -22.49 5.21
N LEU A 97 13.61 -21.70 4.16
CA LEU A 97 14.15 -22.16 2.89
C LEU A 97 15.68 -22.17 2.88
N PRO A 98 16.33 -22.99 2.03
CA PRO A 98 17.78 -22.97 1.88
C PRO A 98 18.31 -21.59 1.50
N VAL A 99 19.47 -21.24 2.05
CA VAL A 99 20.12 -19.94 1.81
C VAL A 99 20.52 -19.80 0.35
N ALA A 100 20.18 -18.66 -0.26
CA ALA A 100 20.65 -18.30 -1.60
C ALA A 100 22.06 -17.69 -1.52
N GLU A 101 23.09 -18.53 -1.43
CA GLU A 101 24.47 -18.09 -1.10
C GLU A 101 25.08 -17.07 -2.06
N LYS A 102 24.65 -17.07 -3.32
CA LYS A 102 25.15 -16.12 -4.34
C LYS A 102 24.52 -14.73 -4.24
N ILE A 103 23.48 -14.54 -3.40
CA ILE A 103 22.90 -13.22 -3.15
C ILE A 103 23.71 -12.52 -2.07
N ILE A 104 24.20 -11.34 -2.40
CA ILE A 104 25.09 -10.54 -1.54
C ILE A 104 24.27 -9.66 -0.59
N SER A 105 23.09 -9.19 -1.04
CA SER A 105 22.23 -8.34 -0.22
C SER A 105 21.84 -8.97 1.12
N ASP A 106 21.76 -8.12 2.15
CA ASP A 106 21.40 -8.51 3.52
C ASP A 106 19.88 -8.72 3.73
N SER A 107 19.09 -8.45 2.69
CA SER A 107 17.64 -8.45 2.72
C SER A 107 17.02 -8.65 1.35
N PHE A 108 15.84 -9.27 1.33
CA PHE A 108 15.00 -9.35 0.14
C PHE A 108 13.96 -8.23 0.14
N VAL A 109 13.76 -7.59 -1.01
CA VAL A 109 12.86 -6.43 -1.18
C VAL A 109 11.50 -6.80 -1.76
N TRP A 110 11.40 -7.96 -2.42
CA TRP A 110 10.15 -8.48 -2.97
C TRP A 110 10.14 -10.00 -2.96
N VAL A 111 8.98 -10.58 -2.69
CA VAL A 111 8.74 -12.03 -2.68
C VAL A 111 7.37 -12.33 -3.26
N SER A 112 7.20 -13.50 -3.87
CA SER A 112 5.91 -13.91 -4.43
C SER A 112 5.86 -15.44 -4.60
N PHE A 113 4.67 -16.01 -4.46
CA PHE A 113 4.39 -17.39 -4.88
C PHE A 113 4.13 -17.40 -6.40
N SER A 114 4.44 -18.51 -7.05
CA SER A 114 3.81 -18.81 -8.35
C SER A 114 2.33 -19.10 -8.16
N GLU A 115 1.51 -18.87 -9.19
CA GLU A 115 0.05 -19.04 -9.12
C GLU A 115 -0.37 -20.46 -8.67
N ASN A 116 0.38 -21.48 -9.12
CA ASN A 116 0.17 -22.86 -8.73
C ASN A 116 0.73 -23.22 -7.33
N ASN A 117 1.26 -22.25 -6.59
CA ASN A 117 1.89 -22.40 -5.27
C ASN A 117 3.06 -23.41 -5.21
N GLU A 118 3.67 -23.78 -6.33
CA GLU A 118 4.81 -24.71 -6.32
C GLU A 118 6.14 -24.01 -6.05
N ARG A 119 6.29 -22.79 -6.58
CA ARG A 119 7.50 -22.00 -6.50
C ARG A 119 7.34 -20.78 -5.62
N ILE A 120 8.44 -20.44 -4.98
CA ILE A 120 8.65 -19.13 -4.37
C ILE A 120 9.75 -18.42 -5.13
N GLY A 121 9.52 -17.17 -5.48
CA GLY A 121 10.55 -16.25 -5.91
C GLY A 121 10.88 -15.24 -4.82
N ALA A 122 12.15 -14.84 -4.75
CA ALA A 122 12.58 -13.72 -3.95
C ALA A 122 13.60 -12.88 -4.71
N GLN A 123 13.51 -11.56 -4.54
CA GLN A 123 14.42 -10.58 -5.11
C GLN A 123 15.17 -9.87 -3.99
N GLY A 124 16.50 -9.95 -4.02
CA GLY A 124 17.43 -9.24 -3.16
C GLY A 124 17.40 -7.73 -3.37
N GLY A 125 17.93 -7.01 -2.39
CA GLY A 125 18.10 -5.56 -2.46
C GLY A 125 19.37 -5.13 -3.20
N SER A 126 19.70 -3.85 -3.06
CA SER A 126 21.01 -3.30 -3.42
C SER A 126 22.13 -4.03 -2.67
N PRO A 127 23.32 -4.22 -3.27
CA PRO A 127 23.73 -3.72 -4.59
C PRO A 127 23.47 -4.66 -5.77
N ASP A 128 23.15 -5.94 -5.51
CA ASP A 128 23.20 -6.98 -6.54
C ASP A 128 21.84 -7.30 -7.17
N TRP A 129 20.72 -6.95 -6.52
CA TRP A 129 19.35 -7.19 -7.00
C TRP A 129 19.12 -8.65 -7.43
N GLY A 130 19.82 -9.59 -6.80
CA GLY A 130 19.83 -10.99 -7.17
C GLY A 130 18.46 -11.64 -6.98
N PHE A 131 18.14 -12.60 -7.83
CA PHE A 131 16.91 -13.37 -7.77
C PHE A 131 17.21 -14.79 -7.34
N ALA A 132 16.31 -15.38 -6.56
CA ALA A 132 16.36 -16.77 -6.20
C ALA A 132 14.97 -17.40 -6.32
N LEU A 133 14.92 -18.62 -6.84
CA LEU A 133 13.70 -19.41 -6.98
C LEU A 133 13.85 -20.73 -6.22
N TRP A 134 12.80 -21.12 -5.51
CA TRP A 134 12.74 -22.38 -4.77
C TRP A 134 11.49 -23.15 -5.13
N LEU A 135 11.58 -24.49 -5.13
CA LEU A 135 10.44 -25.35 -4.83
C LEU A 135 10.33 -25.44 -3.32
N TRP A 136 9.31 -24.77 -2.76
CA TRP A 136 9.28 -24.52 -1.32
C TRP A 136 8.87 -25.74 -0.52
N GLU A 137 7.97 -26.59 -1.06
CA GLU A 137 7.54 -27.81 -0.38
C GLU A 137 8.68 -28.80 -0.19
N THR A 138 9.48 -29.00 -1.24
CA THR A 138 10.67 -29.86 -1.21
C THR A 138 11.89 -29.16 -0.62
N ARG A 139 11.78 -27.87 -0.28
CA ARG A 139 12.88 -27.01 0.19
C ARG A 139 14.10 -27.10 -0.72
N ARG A 140 13.88 -27.13 -2.04
CA ARG A 140 14.94 -27.16 -3.06
C ARG A 140 15.15 -25.78 -3.63
N LEU A 141 16.37 -25.25 -3.51
CA LEU A 141 16.79 -24.05 -4.24
C LEU A 141 17.00 -24.43 -5.71
N GLU A 142 16.21 -23.87 -6.62
CA GLU A 142 16.25 -24.22 -8.04
C GLU A 142 17.29 -23.41 -8.80
N ILE A 143 17.40 -22.10 -8.54
CA ILE A 143 18.34 -21.21 -9.22
C ILE A 143 18.57 -19.95 -8.40
N VAL A 144 19.78 -19.40 -8.51
CA VAL A 144 20.12 -18.03 -8.12
C VAL A 144 20.77 -17.35 -9.33
N PHE A 145 20.31 -16.17 -9.69
CA PHE A 145 20.81 -15.41 -10.82
C PHE A 145 20.77 -13.90 -10.54
N HIS A 146 21.55 -13.14 -11.29
CA HIS A 146 21.62 -11.68 -11.18
C HIS A 146 21.21 -11.04 -12.50
N PRO A 147 20.55 -9.87 -12.47
CA PRO A 147 20.25 -9.15 -13.71
C PRO A 147 21.52 -8.83 -14.49
N PHE A 148 21.55 -9.19 -15.77
CA PHE A 148 22.72 -8.95 -16.61
C PHE A 148 22.88 -7.46 -16.96
N ARG A 149 24.05 -6.85 -16.71
CA ARG A 149 24.37 -5.45 -17.10
C ARG A 149 23.26 -4.44 -16.75
N MET A 150 23.15 -4.08 -15.48
CA MET A 150 22.26 -3.00 -15.04
C MET A 150 22.89 -1.63 -15.35
N GLU A 151 22.06 -0.66 -15.75
CA GLU A 151 22.51 0.72 -15.93
C GLU A 151 22.83 1.35 -14.57
N PRO A 152 23.76 2.33 -14.49
CA PRO A 152 24.02 3.06 -13.27
C PRO A 152 22.76 3.72 -12.71
N GLY A 153 22.47 3.49 -11.43
CA GLY A 153 21.28 4.05 -10.77
C GLY A 153 19.97 3.30 -11.04
N SER A 154 19.98 2.23 -11.84
CA SER A 154 18.84 1.32 -11.97
C SER A 154 18.47 0.70 -10.62
N LYS A 155 17.18 0.46 -10.43
CA LYS A 155 16.64 -0.22 -9.24
C LYS A 155 15.60 -1.21 -9.68
N VAL A 156 15.52 -2.35 -8.99
CA VAL A 156 14.46 -3.32 -9.21
C VAL A 156 13.45 -3.23 -8.06
N TYR A 157 12.18 -3.07 -8.36
CA TYR A 157 11.14 -2.84 -7.34
C TYR A 157 10.35 -4.08 -7.00
N LYS A 158 9.91 -4.84 -8.01
CA LYS A 158 9.14 -6.07 -7.83
C LYS A 158 9.15 -6.93 -9.08
N PHE A 159 8.69 -8.17 -8.92
CA PHE A 159 8.46 -9.09 -10.02
C PHE A 159 7.10 -9.79 -9.87
N ALA A 160 6.62 -10.37 -10.97
CA ALA A 160 5.41 -11.17 -11.03
C ALA A 160 5.65 -12.44 -11.87
N PHE A 161 5.22 -13.59 -11.35
CA PHE A 161 5.13 -14.83 -12.13
C PHE A 161 4.00 -14.74 -13.15
N ASN A 162 4.19 -15.32 -14.33
CA ASN A 162 3.07 -15.56 -15.23
C ASN A 162 2.16 -16.64 -14.61
N PRO A 163 0.84 -16.38 -14.46
CA PRO A 163 -0.07 -17.31 -13.82
C PRO A 163 -0.30 -18.60 -14.62
N SER A 164 -0.13 -18.55 -15.94
CA SER A 164 -0.28 -19.71 -16.83
C SER A 164 1.01 -20.53 -16.99
N ASP A 165 2.18 -19.92 -16.77
CA ASP A 165 3.46 -20.61 -16.83
C ASP A 165 4.47 -19.97 -15.86
N SER A 166 4.67 -20.61 -14.71
CA SER A 166 5.57 -20.14 -13.65
C SER A 166 7.05 -20.08 -14.04
N ARG A 167 7.42 -20.49 -15.26
CA ARG A 167 8.77 -20.28 -15.81
C ARG A 167 8.99 -18.86 -16.31
N TYR A 168 7.92 -18.11 -16.59
CA TYR A 168 8.00 -16.71 -17.01
C TYR A 168 7.86 -15.78 -15.81
N ILE A 169 8.77 -14.83 -15.71
CA ILE A 169 8.81 -13.83 -14.63
C ILE A 169 9.04 -12.46 -15.25
N ALA A 170 8.14 -11.51 -14.99
CA ALA A 170 8.35 -10.11 -15.36
C ALA A 170 8.83 -9.33 -14.14
N ALA A 171 9.89 -8.54 -14.29
CA ALA A 171 10.46 -7.71 -13.23
C ALA A 171 10.52 -6.25 -13.66
N VAL A 172 10.14 -5.34 -12.76
CA VAL A 172 9.97 -3.91 -13.01
C VAL A 172 10.73 -3.06 -12.00
N GLY A 173 11.17 -1.88 -12.45
CA GLY A 173 11.77 -0.88 -11.59
C GLY A 173 12.23 0.38 -12.35
N LYS A 174 13.15 1.13 -11.74
CA LYS A 174 13.72 2.34 -12.36
C LYS A 174 14.74 1.96 -13.42
N HIS A 175 14.50 2.42 -14.66
CA HIS A 175 15.28 2.06 -15.85
C HIS A 175 15.43 0.54 -16.01
N PHE A 176 14.41 -0.21 -15.56
CA PHE A 176 14.49 -1.65 -15.44
C PHE A 176 13.14 -2.29 -15.78
N LEU A 177 13.11 -2.99 -16.91
CA LEU A 177 11.99 -3.82 -17.32
C LEU A 177 12.52 -5.03 -18.07
N ARG A 178 12.33 -6.21 -17.48
CA ARG A 178 12.87 -7.48 -17.99
C ARG A 178 11.88 -8.61 -17.81
N CYS A 179 11.92 -9.55 -18.74
CA CYS A 179 11.27 -10.84 -18.65
C CYS A 179 12.35 -11.92 -18.55
N TYR A 180 12.14 -12.86 -17.64
CA TYR A 180 12.99 -14.02 -17.49
C TYR A 180 12.21 -15.27 -17.83
N PHE A 181 12.85 -16.18 -18.55
CA PHE A 181 12.34 -17.51 -18.84
C PHE A 181 13.26 -18.57 -18.24
N PHE A 182 12.77 -19.30 -17.25
CA PHE A 182 13.48 -20.41 -16.63
C PHE A 182 13.43 -21.66 -17.52
N LYS A 183 14.60 -22.07 -18.02
CA LYS A 183 14.75 -23.20 -18.94
C LYS A 183 14.95 -24.56 -18.25
N GLY A 184 15.02 -24.58 -16.91
CA GLY A 184 15.45 -25.75 -16.14
C GLY A 184 16.96 -25.74 -15.87
N GLU A 185 17.43 -26.65 -15.02
CA GLU A 185 18.87 -26.91 -14.77
C GLU A 185 19.71 -25.65 -14.45
N GLN A 186 19.18 -24.73 -13.63
CA GLN A 186 19.85 -23.46 -13.31
C GLN A 186 20.13 -22.55 -14.51
N ARG A 187 19.42 -22.72 -15.63
CA ARG A 187 19.54 -21.86 -16.82
C ARG A 187 18.37 -20.90 -16.90
N ILE A 188 18.69 -19.64 -17.16
CA ILE A 188 17.72 -18.59 -17.38
C ILE A 188 18.01 -17.85 -18.67
N GLN A 189 16.95 -17.56 -19.42
CA GLN A 189 17.00 -16.62 -20.53
C GLN A 189 16.44 -15.30 -20.04
N GLU A 190 17.19 -14.22 -20.25
CA GLU A 190 16.76 -12.86 -19.96
C GLU A 190 16.43 -12.16 -21.28
N THR A 191 15.29 -11.46 -21.30
CA THR A 191 14.90 -10.54 -22.37
C THR A 191 14.56 -9.21 -21.73
N ALA A 192 14.98 -8.10 -22.34
CA ALA A 192 14.72 -6.76 -21.84
C ALA A 192 13.98 -5.93 -22.88
N LEU A 193 13.23 -4.91 -22.41
CA LEU A 193 12.71 -3.87 -23.29
C LEU A 193 13.87 -3.11 -23.96
N HIS A 194 13.63 -2.60 -25.17
CA HIS A 194 14.60 -1.79 -25.91
C HIS A 194 15.13 -0.62 -25.06
N GLU A 195 16.43 -0.36 -25.14
CA GLU A 195 17.13 0.56 -24.24
C GLU A 195 16.53 1.96 -24.25
N GLN A 196 16.22 2.51 -25.42
CA GLN A 196 15.63 3.86 -25.56
C GLN A 196 14.28 4.02 -24.85
N GLU A 197 13.45 2.97 -24.85
CA GLU A 197 12.15 2.98 -24.18
C GLU A 197 12.30 2.76 -22.67
N ARG A 198 13.33 2.01 -22.27
CA ARG A 198 13.59 1.62 -20.89
C ARG A 198 14.32 2.71 -20.08
N SER A 199 15.35 3.34 -20.64
CA SER A 199 16.30 4.19 -19.91
C SER A 199 15.67 5.47 -19.36
N ASN A 200 14.62 5.97 -20.00
CA ASN A 200 13.99 7.24 -19.66
C ASN A 200 12.74 7.08 -18.78
N GLN A 201 12.45 5.87 -18.30
CA GLN A 201 11.18 5.56 -17.63
C GLN A 201 11.38 4.75 -16.35
N THR A 202 10.42 4.90 -15.45
CA THR A 202 10.29 4.04 -14.26
C THR A 202 9.04 3.19 -14.40
N PHE A 203 9.21 1.90 -14.20
CA PHE A 203 8.13 0.92 -14.26
C PHE A 203 7.73 0.52 -12.84
N HIS A 204 6.47 0.71 -12.49
CA HIS A 204 5.99 0.58 -11.12
C HIS A 204 5.09 -0.62 -10.89
N SER A 205 4.48 -1.20 -11.92
CA SER A 205 3.57 -2.34 -11.81
C SER A 205 3.72 -3.29 -12.99
N ALA A 206 3.46 -4.57 -12.75
CA ALA A 206 3.39 -5.59 -13.77
C ALA A 206 2.26 -6.57 -13.43
N ALA A 207 1.44 -6.90 -14.43
CA ALA A 207 0.38 -7.89 -14.33
C ALA A 207 0.32 -8.71 -15.63
N TRP A 208 0.36 -10.03 -15.51
CA TRP A 208 0.31 -10.94 -16.66
C TRP A 208 -1.13 -11.23 -17.04
N ILE A 209 -1.48 -11.06 -18.31
CA ILE A 209 -2.79 -11.42 -18.82
C ILE A 209 -2.89 -12.96 -18.86
N PRO A 210 -3.83 -13.58 -18.13
CA PRO A 210 -3.98 -15.03 -18.06
C PRO A 210 -4.15 -15.66 -19.45
N ASN A 211 -3.68 -16.89 -19.58
CA ASN A 211 -3.72 -17.68 -20.82
C ASN A 211 -3.04 -17.01 -22.02
N SER A 212 -2.16 -16.04 -21.76
CA SER A 212 -1.38 -15.33 -22.77
C SER A 212 0.09 -15.14 -22.33
N ARG A 213 0.91 -14.65 -23.26
CA ARG A 213 2.29 -14.20 -22.98
C ARG A 213 2.39 -12.68 -22.83
N LEU A 214 1.25 -12.01 -22.75
CA LEU A 214 1.20 -10.56 -22.63
C LEU A 214 1.35 -10.15 -21.17
N VAL A 215 2.20 -9.16 -20.93
CA VAL A 215 2.34 -8.50 -19.64
C VAL A 215 1.97 -7.03 -19.78
N MET A 216 1.11 -6.58 -18.88
CA MET A 216 0.76 -5.17 -18.71
C MET A 216 1.72 -4.54 -17.70
N VAL A 217 2.27 -3.38 -18.04
CA VAL A 217 3.26 -2.68 -17.23
C VAL A 217 2.84 -1.23 -17.05
N GLY A 218 2.74 -0.79 -15.79
CA GLY A 218 2.44 0.59 -15.47
C GLY A 218 3.70 1.44 -15.33
N THR A 219 3.70 2.61 -15.95
CA THR A 219 4.83 3.55 -15.98
C THR A 219 4.64 4.72 -15.02
N SER A 220 5.71 5.47 -14.73
CA SER A 220 5.63 6.73 -13.99
C SER A 220 4.93 7.85 -14.75
N GLY A 221 4.81 7.74 -16.08
CA GLY A 221 4.23 8.77 -16.95
C GLY A 221 2.78 8.52 -17.34
N GLY A 222 1.99 7.79 -16.53
CA GLY A 222 0.56 7.59 -16.82
C GLY A 222 0.24 6.62 -17.95
N ASN A 223 1.23 5.85 -18.44
CA ASN A 223 1.01 4.88 -19.49
C ASN A 223 0.93 3.45 -18.94
N ILE A 224 0.05 2.65 -19.53
CA ILE A 224 0.05 1.19 -19.47
C ILE A 224 0.64 0.66 -20.78
N LEU A 225 1.73 -0.09 -20.68
CA LEU A 225 2.35 -0.78 -21.81
C LEU A 225 1.91 -2.24 -21.79
N VAL A 226 1.49 -2.77 -22.93
CA VAL A 226 1.22 -4.19 -23.14
C VAL A 226 2.36 -4.76 -23.98
N LEU A 227 3.07 -5.71 -23.41
CA LEU A 227 4.29 -6.26 -24.00
C LEU A 227 4.15 -7.75 -24.24
N GLU A 228 4.62 -8.21 -25.39
CA GLU A 228 4.85 -9.63 -25.68
C GLU A 228 6.35 -9.89 -25.78
N ASN A 229 6.90 -10.75 -24.93
CA ASN A 229 8.35 -11.02 -24.89
C ASN A 229 9.21 -9.74 -24.81
N MET A 230 8.73 -8.70 -24.10
CA MET A 230 9.34 -7.37 -24.00
C MET A 230 9.36 -6.56 -25.31
N HIS A 231 8.54 -6.90 -26.30
CA HIS A 231 8.21 -6.05 -27.43
C HIS A 231 6.88 -5.33 -27.19
N LEU A 232 6.83 -4.04 -27.47
CA LEU A 232 5.61 -3.24 -27.31
C LEU A 232 4.56 -3.64 -28.34
N VAL A 233 3.41 -4.11 -27.84
CA VAL A 233 2.24 -4.46 -28.66
C VAL A 233 1.20 -3.35 -28.62
N ARG A 234 1.01 -2.73 -27.46
CA ARG A 234 0.04 -1.65 -27.25
C ARG A 234 0.52 -0.71 -26.16
N GLN A 235 0.23 0.58 -26.32
CA GLN A 235 0.37 1.59 -25.28
C GLN A 235 -0.99 2.26 -25.07
N VAL A 236 -1.35 2.47 -23.80
CA VAL A 236 -2.56 3.17 -23.39
C VAL A 236 -2.17 4.31 -22.46
N SER A 237 -2.46 5.55 -22.86
CA SER A 237 -2.29 6.74 -22.04
C SER A 237 -3.52 6.94 -21.18
N ILE A 238 -3.38 6.83 -19.86
CA ILE A 238 -4.49 6.99 -18.92
C ILE A 238 -5.03 8.43 -18.98
N THR A 239 -4.15 9.42 -19.14
CA THR A 239 -4.53 10.83 -19.22
C THR A 239 -5.43 11.10 -20.44
N GLU A 240 -5.17 10.46 -21.58
CA GLU A 240 -6.03 10.57 -22.77
C GLU A 240 -7.40 9.93 -22.53
N GLU A 241 -7.46 8.76 -21.89
CA GLU A 241 -8.70 8.07 -21.56
C GLU A 241 -9.56 8.87 -20.57
N LEU A 242 -8.94 9.46 -19.54
CA LEU A 242 -9.63 10.34 -18.59
C LEU A 242 -10.20 11.61 -19.25
N THR A 243 -9.48 12.17 -20.22
CA THR A 243 -9.94 13.33 -21.00
C THR A 243 -11.16 12.97 -21.85
N ARG A 244 -11.15 11.78 -22.48
CA ARG A 244 -12.31 11.25 -23.21
C ARG A 244 -13.51 11.01 -22.30
N PHE A 245 -13.27 10.64 -21.05
CA PHE A 245 -14.29 10.39 -20.03
C PHE A 245 -14.79 11.66 -19.31
N GLN A 246 -14.42 12.86 -19.78
CA GLN A 246 -14.84 14.16 -19.22
C GLN A 246 -14.45 14.39 -17.75
N SER A 247 -13.44 13.68 -17.25
CA SER A 247 -12.83 13.96 -15.96
C SER A 247 -11.63 14.90 -16.15
N SER A 248 -11.68 16.11 -15.59
CA SER A 248 -10.54 17.04 -15.61
C SER A 248 -9.54 16.67 -14.52
N PRO A 249 -8.41 16.01 -14.82
CA PRO A 249 -7.58 15.43 -13.79
C PRO A 249 -6.44 16.40 -13.48
N ASN A 250 -6.60 17.23 -12.44
CA ASN A 250 -5.45 17.89 -11.82
C ASN A 250 -4.79 16.88 -10.87
N PHE A 251 -4.03 15.95 -11.45
CA PHE A 251 -3.22 15.00 -10.67
C PHE A 251 -1.78 15.48 -10.63
N ASP A 252 -1.27 15.72 -9.43
CA ASP A 252 0.15 16.05 -9.18
C ASP A 252 1.10 14.89 -9.57
N ASP A 253 0.59 13.66 -9.55
CA ASP A 253 1.32 12.43 -9.92
C ASP A 253 0.48 11.62 -10.92
N GLN A 254 1.12 11.15 -12.00
CA GLN A 254 0.48 10.39 -13.07
C GLN A 254 0.90 8.91 -13.04
N ASN A 255 1.63 8.45 -12.02
CA ASN A 255 2.15 7.10 -12.03
C ASN A 255 1.06 6.01 -12.01
N VAL A 256 1.39 4.88 -12.63
CA VAL A 256 0.58 3.66 -12.60
C VAL A 256 1.22 2.65 -11.66
N SER A 257 0.97 2.84 -10.36
CA SER A 257 1.68 2.12 -9.29
C SER A 257 1.22 0.67 -9.07
N CYS A 258 -0.01 0.35 -9.47
CA CYS A 258 -0.62 -0.96 -9.33
C CYS A 258 -1.53 -1.28 -10.53
N ILE A 259 -1.51 -2.53 -10.97
CA ILE A 259 -2.45 -3.10 -11.95
C ILE A 259 -2.91 -4.43 -11.37
N VAL A 260 -4.22 -4.66 -11.36
CA VAL A 260 -4.86 -5.88 -10.88
C VAL A 260 -5.87 -6.32 -11.92
N LEU A 261 -5.79 -7.57 -12.38
CA LEU A 261 -6.70 -8.08 -13.38
C LEU A 261 -8.01 -8.55 -12.75
N THR A 262 -9.10 -8.38 -13.48
CA THR A 262 -10.43 -8.90 -13.15
C THR A 262 -10.88 -9.89 -14.22
N SER A 263 -12.03 -10.54 -14.03
CA SER A 263 -12.58 -11.48 -15.02
C SER A 263 -13.12 -10.80 -16.29
N ASP A 264 -13.30 -9.49 -16.25
CA ASP A 264 -13.95 -8.66 -17.26
C ASP A 264 -13.09 -7.44 -17.68
N GLY A 265 -11.81 -7.44 -17.29
CA GLY A 265 -10.89 -6.35 -17.58
C GLY A 265 -9.80 -6.22 -16.52
N PHE A 266 -9.56 -4.99 -16.06
CA PHE A 266 -8.54 -4.71 -15.05
C PHE A 266 -8.76 -3.39 -14.30
N LEU A 267 -8.23 -3.34 -13.09
CA LEU A 267 -8.11 -2.14 -12.28
C LEU A 267 -6.67 -1.64 -12.33
N CYS A 268 -6.48 -0.33 -12.38
CA CYS A 268 -5.18 0.29 -12.18
C CYS A 268 -5.28 1.52 -11.27
N SER A 269 -4.20 1.81 -10.55
CA SER A 269 -4.08 3.10 -9.87
C SER A 269 -3.54 4.15 -10.83
N HIS A 270 -4.00 5.39 -10.66
CA HIS A 270 -3.44 6.55 -11.34
C HIS A 270 -3.19 7.65 -10.32
N GLY A 271 -1.92 8.01 -10.13
CA GLY A 271 -1.51 8.93 -9.09
C GLY A 271 -1.83 8.43 -7.68
N THR A 272 -2.11 9.36 -6.78
CA THR A 272 -2.28 9.06 -5.34
C THR A 272 -3.72 8.84 -4.90
N SER A 273 -4.72 9.22 -5.71
CA SER A 273 -6.11 9.39 -5.25
C SER A 273 -7.15 8.66 -6.09
N SER A 274 -6.75 7.97 -7.15
CA SER A 274 -7.71 7.40 -8.10
C SER A 274 -7.38 5.97 -8.46
N VAL A 275 -8.42 5.15 -8.47
CA VAL A 275 -8.41 3.80 -9.03
C VAL A 275 -9.31 3.83 -10.26
N LEU A 276 -8.88 3.24 -11.35
CA LEU A 276 -9.57 3.24 -12.62
C LEU A 276 -9.90 1.81 -13.00
N TRP A 277 -11.11 1.58 -13.49
CA TRP A 277 -11.56 0.31 -14.00
C TRP A 277 -11.68 0.37 -15.52
N PHE A 278 -10.96 -0.53 -16.17
CA PHE A 278 -10.95 -0.70 -17.62
C PHE A 278 -11.57 -2.04 -17.99
N GLU A 279 -12.26 -2.06 -19.13
CA GLU A 279 -12.69 -3.29 -19.80
C GLU A 279 -11.50 -3.99 -20.47
N GLU A 280 -11.67 -5.26 -20.86
CA GLU A 280 -10.67 -6.03 -21.62
C GLU A 280 -10.22 -5.35 -22.92
N ASN A 281 -11.10 -4.53 -23.52
CA ASN A 281 -10.81 -3.76 -24.73
C ASN A 281 -9.98 -2.48 -24.46
N PHE A 282 -9.53 -2.28 -23.22
CA PHE A 282 -8.77 -1.12 -22.75
C PHE A 282 -9.52 0.21 -22.79
N LYS A 283 -10.85 0.19 -22.81
CA LYS A 283 -11.67 1.39 -22.61
C LYS A 283 -11.91 1.62 -21.13
N LEU A 284 -11.76 2.87 -20.70
CA LEU A 284 -12.10 3.26 -19.34
C LEU A 284 -13.61 3.08 -19.11
N HIS A 285 -13.95 2.20 -18.18
CA HIS A 285 -15.32 1.93 -17.80
C HIS A 285 -15.79 2.83 -16.65
N LYS A 286 -14.96 2.96 -15.61
CA LYS A 286 -15.31 3.75 -14.43
C LYS A 286 -14.09 4.29 -13.71
N VAL A 287 -14.21 5.54 -13.23
CA VAL A 287 -13.29 6.15 -12.28
C VAL A 287 -13.80 5.86 -10.87
N LEU A 288 -13.03 5.10 -10.10
CA LEU A 288 -13.20 4.89 -8.67
C LEU A 288 -12.29 5.89 -7.95
N SER A 289 -12.71 7.15 -7.92
CA SER A 289 -12.22 8.06 -6.90
C SER A 289 -12.94 7.72 -5.61
N ASP A 290 -12.17 7.58 -4.53
CA ASP A 290 -12.79 7.75 -3.22
C ASP A 290 -13.35 9.17 -3.25
N GLU A 291 -14.68 9.31 -3.23
CA GLU A 291 -15.28 10.47 -2.58
C GLU A 291 -14.85 10.31 -1.14
N PHE A 292 -13.60 10.69 -0.86
CA PHE A 292 -13.09 10.80 0.48
C PHE A 292 -14.12 11.67 1.14
N ASN A 293 -14.98 11.07 1.98
CA ASN A 293 -15.92 11.80 2.80
C ASN A 293 -15.10 12.92 3.43
N ALA A 294 -15.30 14.14 2.96
CA ALA A 294 -14.57 15.32 3.35
C ALA A 294 -14.86 15.71 4.81
N GLY A 295 -15.29 14.77 5.64
CA GLY A 295 -15.36 14.87 7.09
C GLY A 295 -14.00 14.78 7.77
N HIS A 296 -12.94 14.42 7.05
CA HIS A 296 -11.57 14.48 7.57
C HIS A 296 -10.61 15.17 6.59
N PRO A 297 -10.63 16.51 6.51
CA PRO A 297 -9.56 17.24 5.85
C PRO A 297 -8.25 17.01 6.60
N LYS A 298 -7.26 16.43 5.91
CA LYS A 298 -5.86 16.68 6.20
C LYS A 298 -5.60 18.18 5.97
N LEU A 299 -5.68 18.94 7.06
CA LEU A 299 -4.74 20.01 7.44
C LEU A 299 -3.94 20.66 6.29
N VAL A 300 -4.55 21.66 5.65
CA VAL A 300 -3.90 22.94 5.35
C VAL A 300 -4.98 24.01 5.59
N ALA A 301 -4.65 25.06 6.35
CA ALA A 301 -5.56 26.18 6.54
C ALA A 301 -5.73 26.89 5.19
N VAL A 302 -6.85 26.63 4.51
CA VAL A 302 -7.21 27.36 3.30
C VAL A 302 -7.63 28.77 3.72
N PRO A 303 -7.19 29.85 3.05
CA PRO A 303 -7.54 31.23 3.42
C PRO A 303 -9.04 31.44 3.63
N GLU A 304 -9.87 30.82 2.80
CA GLU A 304 -11.33 30.82 2.87
C GLU A 304 -11.87 30.32 4.22
N THR A 305 -11.21 29.33 4.82
CA THR A 305 -11.56 28.75 6.11
C THR A 305 -11.26 29.72 7.26
N ILE A 306 -10.17 30.47 7.14
CA ILE A 306 -9.78 31.49 8.12
C ILE A 306 -10.77 32.65 8.04
N ASP A 307 -11.09 33.11 6.83
CA ASP A 307 -12.03 34.21 6.60
C ASP A 307 -13.43 33.87 7.11
N ALA A 308 -13.93 32.65 6.86
CA ALA A 308 -15.23 32.21 7.38
C ALA A 308 -15.28 32.22 8.92
N VAL A 309 -14.21 31.75 9.58
CA VAL A 309 -14.11 31.79 11.05
C VAL A 309 -14.00 33.24 11.55
N CYS A 310 -13.26 34.10 10.84
CA CYS A 310 -13.16 35.53 11.17
C CYS A 310 -14.51 36.23 11.11
N GLU A 311 -15.27 36.01 10.04
CA GLU A 311 -16.59 36.64 9.85
C GLU A 311 -17.60 36.18 10.91
N LEU A 312 -17.58 34.90 11.29
CA LEU A 312 -18.42 34.40 12.38
C LEU A 312 -18.11 35.11 13.72
N ILE A 313 -16.82 35.30 14.03
CA ILE A 313 -16.38 35.97 15.26
C ILE A 313 -16.67 37.49 15.23
N LYS A 314 -16.55 38.12 14.05
CA LYS A 314 -16.92 39.54 13.89
C LYS A 314 -18.42 39.76 14.07
N LYS A 315 -19.23 38.81 13.58
CA LYS A 315 -20.70 38.87 13.67
C LYS A 315 -21.19 38.61 15.09
N ASP A 316 -20.59 37.64 15.79
CA ASP A 316 -20.89 37.36 17.18
C ASP A 316 -19.62 37.00 17.96
N ARG A 317 -19.23 37.86 18.90
CA ARG A 317 -18.06 37.66 19.76
C ARG A 317 -18.25 36.52 20.77
N HIS A 318 -19.48 36.03 20.96
CA HIS A 318 -19.82 34.95 21.90
C HIS A 318 -19.96 33.58 21.24
N VAL A 319 -19.64 33.47 19.95
CA VAL A 319 -19.79 32.23 19.20
C VAL A 319 -18.97 31.09 19.82
N THR A 320 -19.63 29.96 20.08
CA THR A 320 -18.99 28.80 20.71
C THR A 320 -18.26 27.94 19.68
N TYR A 321 -17.29 27.13 20.13
CA TYR A 321 -16.61 26.13 19.29
C TYR A 321 -17.57 25.18 18.57
N ARG A 322 -18.73 24.88 19.16
CA ARG A 322 -19.75 24.02 18.56
C ARG A 322 -20.47 24.72 17.42
N GLU A 323 -20.85 25.98 17.59
CA GLU A 323 -21.50 26.78 16.56
C GLU A 323 -20.56 27.03 15.38
N ILE A 324 -19.30 27.40 15.65
CA ILE A 324 -18.28 27.53 14.59
C ILE A 324 -18.17 26.22 13.80
N ARG A 325 -18.10 25.07 14.48
CA ARG A 325 -18.02 23.75 13.83
C ARG A 325 -19.22 23.45 12.95
N VAL A 326 -20.43 23.79 13.38
CA VAL A 326 -21.66 23.55 12.59
C VAL A 326 -21.71 24.48 11.38
N SER A 327 -21.33 25.75 11.52
CA SER A 327 -21.41 26.74 10.44
C SER A 327 -20.27 26.66 9.43
N SER A 328 -19.08 26.24 9.84
CA SER A 328 -17.89 26.17 8.98
C SER A 328 -17.53 24.75 8.52
N TYR A 329 -18.20 23.73 9.06
CA TYR A 329 -17.90 22.31 8.83
C TYR A 329 -16.45 21.90 9.18
N ILE A 330 -15.77 22.66 10.05
CA ILE A 330 -14.38 22.42 10.46
C ILE A 330 -14.29 21.58 11.75
N SER A 331 -13.24 20.77 11.90
CA SER A 331 -12.96 20.04 13.14
C SER A 331 -12.63 20.97 14.33
N LEU A 332 -12.97 20.56 15.56
CA LEU A 332 -12.64 21.30 16.79
C LEU A 332 -11.14 21.60 16.92
N THR A 333 -10.28 20.64 16.58
CA THR A 333 -8.82 20.80 16.65
C THR A 333 -8.32 21.87 15.68
N SER A 334 -8.90 21.94 14.49
CA SER A 334 -8.58 22.95 13.49
C SER A 334 -9.11 24.33 13.89
N ILE A 335 -10.30 24.43 14.50
CA ILE A 335 -10.81 25.70 15.05
C ILE A 335 -9.85 26.23 16.12
N VAL A 336 -9.41 25.38 17.04
CA VAL A 336 -8.43 25.77 18.08
C VAL A 336 -7.11 26.25 17.46
N LYS A 337 -6.66 25.61 16.38
CA LYS A 337 -5.44 26.01 15.65
C LYS A 337 -5.61 27.35 14.94
N VAL A 338 -6.73 27.56 14.24
CA VAL A 338 -7.08 28.84 13.58
C VAL A 338 -7.14 29.97 14.61
N LEU A 339 -7.85 29.77 15.71
CA LEU A 339 -7.97 30.78 16.76
C LEU A 339 -6.62 31.14 17.40
N ARG A 340 -5.77 30.15 17.69
CA ARG A 340 -4.50 30.37 18.40
C ARG A 340 -3.36 30.82 17.50
N GLU A 341 -3.18 30.18 16.36
CA GLU A 341 -2.02 30.40 15.49
C GLU A 341 -2.26 31.51 14.45
N TYR A 342 -3.50 31.64 13.95
CA TYR A 342 -3.81 32.59 12.87
C TYR A 342 -4.51 33.85 13.38
N LEU A 343 -5.39 33.71 14.39
CA LEU A 343 -6.13 34.85 14.96
C LEU A 343 -5.57 35.35 16.30
N ALA A 344 -4.54 34.68 16.84
CA ALA A 344 -3.87 35.02 18.09
C ALA A 344 -4.82 35.25 19.29
N VAL A 345 -5.97 34.58 19.31
CA VAL A 345 -6.97 34.69 20.38
C VAL A 345 -6.41 34.03 21.64
N LYS A 346 -6.34 34.80 22.72
CA LYS A 346 -5.88 34.33 24.03
C LYS A 346 -7.07 33.89 24.87
N ASN A 347 -6.95 32.75 25.54
CA ASN A 347 -7.92 32.34 26.55
C ASN A 347 -7.81 33.28 27.75
N LEU A 348 -8.91 33.96 28.10
CA LEU A 348 -8.99 34.80 29.31
C LEU A 348 -9.03 33.94 30.59
N PHE A 349 -9.62 32.74 30.53
CA PHE A 349 -9.75 31.83 31.67
C PHE A 349 -9.60 30.37 31.24
N SER A 350 -8.95 29.53 32.06
CA SER A 350 -8.81 28.09 31.83
C SER A 350 -9.42 27.29 32.98
N LEU A 351 -10.50 26.54 32.71
CA LEU A 351 -11.09 25.56 33.63
C LEU A 351 -10.94 24.15 33.03
N ASN A 352 -10.56 23.18 33.86
CA ASN A 352 -10.30 21.82 33.42
C ASN A 352 -11.62 21.02 33.33
N PRO A 353 -12.14 20.67 32.12
CA PRO A 353 -13.53 20.21 31.95
C PRO A 353 -13.81 18.78 32.42
N ALA A 354 -12.76 18.04 32.80
CA ALA A 354 -12.84 16.61 33.11
C ALA A 354 -13.67 16.29 34.38
N ASN A 355 -13.83 17.26 35.28
CA ASN A 355 -14.51 17.07 36.58
C ASN A 355 -15.87 17.79 36.69
N LEU A 356 -16.43 18.30 35.57
CA LEU A 356 -17.66 19.09 35.58
C LEU A 356 -18.82 18.33 34.93
N THR A 357 -19.99 18.38 35.58
CA THR A 357 -21.26 17.88 35.03
C THR A 357 -21.74 18.76 33.87
N ASN A 358 -22.63 18.24 33.00
CA ASN A 358 -23.12 18.99 31.84
C ASN A 358 -23.87 20.29 32.23
N SER A 359 -24.64 20.27 33.32
CA SER A 359 -25.33 21.45 33.85
C SER A 359 -24.34 22.54 34.32
N GLN A 360 -23.23 22.14 34.95
CA GLN A 360 -22.18 23.10 35.35
C GLN A 360 -21.42 23.69 34.15
N LYS A 361 -21.32 22.94 33.04
CA LYS A 361 -20.73 23.45 31.79
C LYS A 361 -21.63 24.48 31.11
N GLU A 362 -22.94 24.27 31.12
CA GLU A 362 -23.92 25.23 30.60
C GLU A 362 -23.96 26.50 31.44
N ALA A 363 -24.03 26.39 32.77
CA ALA A 363 -23.99 27.55 33.66
C ALA A 363 -22.71 28.40 33.50
N HIS A 364 -21.57 27.75 33.22
CA HIS A 364 -20.32 28.46 32.93
C HIS A 364 -20.36 29.20 31.58
N VAL A 365 -20.98 28.61 30.55
CA VAL A 365 -21.16 29.30 29.26
C VAL A 365 -22.04 30.54 29.42
N ASP A 366 -23.11 30.45 30.20
CA ASP A 366 -24.00 31.57 30.48
C ASP A 366 -23.31 32.66 31.30
N TRP A 367 -22.54 32.28 32.33
CA TRP A 367 -21.73 33.21 33.11
C TRP A 367 -20.66 33.94 32.28
N CYS A 368 -20.00 33.25 31.34
CA CYS A 368 -19.04 33.90 30.43
C CYS A 368 -19.69 34.91 29.48
N LYS A 369 -20.96 34.69 29.09
CA LYS A 369 -21.73 35.66 28.30
C LYS A 369 -22.08 36.91 29.11
N GLU A 370 -22.37 36.76 30.40
CA GLU A 370 -22.67 37.90 31.30
C GLU A 370 -21.43 38.74 31.63
N MET A 371 -20.24 38.13 31.74
CA MET A 371 -19.00 38.83 32.11
C MET A 371 -18.30 39.60 30.98
N SER A 372 -18.71 39.43 29.71
CA SER A 372 -18.07 40.06 28.55
C SER A 372 -18.78 41.34 28.04
N ILE A 373 -19.55 42.03 28.89
CA ILE A 373 -20.09 43.38 28.61
C ILE A 373 -18.97 44.42 28.59
#